data_AF-A0A7W1F6A7-F1
#
_entry.id   AF-A0A7W1F6A7-F1
#
_cell.length_a   1.000
_cell.length_b   1.000
_cell.length_c   1.000
_cell.angle_alpha   90.00
_cell.angle_beta   90.00
_cell.angle_gamma   90.00
#
_symmetry.space_group_name_H-M   'P 1'
#
loop_
_entity.id
_entity.type
_entity.pdbx_description
1 polymer ?
#
loop_
_entity_poly.entity_id
_entity_poly.type
_entity_poly.pdbx_seq_one_letter_code
_entity_poly.pdbx_strand_id
1 'polypeptide(L)'
;MSPDRFHHWQAYFDRPRLSRGRAYLDAGAVREVAEHDGRITATVTGTKAYRVAVEFDGAVVDPAAGLFIRGIASQCSCPVGHGCKHVVAAVLAWCRDEGIPAEPAHLTMPPAQLAQPAPSAAVASPLPDFAPGRPGRAVDPLVTQWLDALGQATRPLTEPGQRMVYLLHARDDGLLEVEVVAAKLARSGRWGVGKRYRELYTLRARPPAWLDAEDHALIVALDRLCEPAIVRNSGKPLLHHGHGATGTLLARLLATGRLFVDTTQRAALRLGPAQAAHLAWITEDDRHRLALVDPAGKPFTVIPVDPPWYREGSVLGALETGCPIEQLSAIIDMPSLDDAELAAASTALAARIPSAPPAPITAAVSEPTACLARWRSGVQVDPGRWPPRAATADVVVVWFRYPTATGTVDVDPLGPAVVVAPDGALVVRNAAVEAQRLAELDAAALVPLAQQRRIGTPLAVIR
;
A
#
# COMPACT_ATOMS: atom_id res chain seq x y z
N MET A 1 -2.64 -23.80 2.75
CA MET A 1 -1.66 -24.25 3.77
C MET A 1 -1.98 -23.48 5.04
N SER A 2 -1.97 -24.12 6.21
CA SER A 2 -2.37 -23.48 7.48
C SER A 2 -1.31 -22.45 7.91
N PRO A 3 -1.68 -21.21 8.26
CA PRO A 3 -0.72 -20.13 8.55
C PRO A 3 0.11 -20.31 9.84
N ASP A 4 -0.20 -21.32 10.67
CA ASP A 4 0.48 -21.55 11.96
C ASP A 4 1.61 -22.61 11.94
N ARG A 5 2.03 -23.10 10.78
CA ARG A 5 3.09 -24.12 10.68
C ARG A 5 4.34 -23.60 9.97
N PHE A 6 5.50 -23.85 10.57
CA PHE A 6 6.80 -23.67 9.93
C PHE A 6 6.94 -24.66 8.77
N HIS A 7 7.33 -24.14 7.61
CA HIS A 7 7.62 -24.91 6.40
C HIS A 7 9.04 -24.61 5.95
N HIS A 8 9.70 -25.61 5.34
CA HIS A 8 11.00 -25.36 4.71
C HIS A 8 10.84 -24.25 3.66
N TRP A 9 11.73 -23.27 3.65
CA TRP A 9 11.57 -22.04 2.85
C TRP A 9 11.38 -22.30 1.35
N GLN A 10 11.96 -23.39 0.81
CA GLN A 10 11.77 -23.78 -0.59
C GLN A 10 10.31 -24.11 -0.94
N ALA A 11 9.48 -24.52 0.03
CA ALA A 11 8.07 -24.84 -0.19
C ALA A 11 7.24 -23.61 -0.63
N TYR A 12 7.75 -22.39 -0.45
CA TYR A 12 7.14 -21.15 -0.91
C TYR A 12 7.40 -20.85 -2.39
N PHE A 13 8.17 -21.71 -3.08
CA PHE A 13 8.55 -21.54 -4.47
C PHE A 13 8.23 -22.78 -5.30
N ASP A 14 7.87 -22.58 -6.57
CA ASP A 14 7.70 -23.71 -7.49
C ASP A 14 9.06 -24.26 -7.96
N ARG A 15 9.07 -25.55 -8.38
CA ARG A 15 10.30 -26.23 -8.85
C ARG A 15 11.05 -25.45 -9.95
N PRO A 16 10.37 -24.85 -10.95
CA PRO A 16 11.05 -24.05 -11.97
C PRO A 16 11.78 -22.81 -11.40
N ARG A 17 11.20 -22.11 -10.41
CA ARG A 17 11.86 -20.97 -9.75
C ARG A 17 13.04 -21.40 -8.92
N LEU A 18 12.91 -22.51 -8.19
CA LEU A 18 14.00 -23.09 -7.40
C LEU A 18 15.19 -23.46 -8.30
N SER A 19 14.94 -24.21 -9.38
CA SER A 19 15.96 -24.60 -10.35
C SER A 19 16.64 -23.40 -11.00
N ARG A 20 15.87 -22.40 -11.45
CA ARG A 20 16.46 -21.20 -12.06
C ARG A 20 17.22 -20.35 -11.06
N GLY A 21 16.71 -20.18 -9.84
CA GLY A 21 17.40 -19.42 -8.80
C GLY A 21 18.73 -20.05 -8.41
N ARG A 22 18.77 -21.39 -8.31
CA ARG A 22 20.01 -22.15 -8.15
C ARG A 22 21.00 -21.87 -9.27
N ALA A 23 20.54 -21.89 -10.53
CA ALA A 23 21.40 -21.59 -11.68
C ALA A 23 22.02 -20.17 -11.64
N TYR A 24 21.34 -19.17 -11.06
CA TYR A 24 21.94 -17.83 -10.85
C TYR A 24 23.03 -17.83 -9.77
N LEU A 25 22.82 -18.57 -8.68
CA LEU A 25 23.85 -18.73 -7.66
C LEU A 25 25.07 -19.46 -8.21
N ASP A 26 24.86 -20.58 -8.91
CA ASP A 26 25.93 -21.41 -9.48
C ASP A 26 26.73 -20.65 -10.55
N ALA A 27 26.08 -19.74 -11.28
CA ALA A 27 26.71 -18.85 -12.25
C ALA A 27 27.46 -17.67 -11.60
N GLY A 28 27.53 -17.57 -10.27
CA GLY A 28 28.21 -16.48 -9.56
C GLY A 28 27.54 -15.11 -9.75
N ALA A 29 26.24 -15.11 -10.04
CA ALA A 29 25.50 -13.89 -10.40
C ALA A 29 24.97 -13.10 -9.20
N VAL A 30 25.15 -13.60 -7.98
CA VAL A 30 24.69 -12.96 -6.73
C VAL A 30 25.87 -12.27 -6.03
N ARG A 31 25.69 -11.01 -5.64
CA ARG A 31 26.70 -10.17 -4.99
C ARG A 31 26.06 -9.32 -3.89
N GLU A 32 26.88 -8.73 -3.02
CA GLU A 32 26.44 -7.79 -1.97
C GLU A 32 25.35 -8.38 -1.06
N VAL A 33 25.52 -9.65 -0.67
CA VAL A 33 24.60 -10.29 0.27
C VAL A 33 24.89 -9.74 1.66
N ALA A 34 23.88 -9.16 2.30
CA ALA A 34 23.98 -8.62 3.66
C ALA A 34 22.64 -8.82 4.38
N GLU A 35 22.71 -9.16 5.67
CA GLU A 35 21.57 -9.26 6.57
C GLU A 35 21.65 -8.12 7.59
N HIS A 36 20.54 -7.41 7.81
CA HIS A 36 20.41 -6.36 8.81
C HIS A 36 18.99 -6.34 9.35
N ASP A 37 18.83 -6.44 10.67
CA ASP A 37 17.56 -6.40 11.39
C ASP A 37 16.50 -7.39 10.83
N GLY A 38 16.92 -8.60 10.45
CA GLY A 38 16.03 -9.64 9.90
C GLY A 38 15.70 -9.47 8.42
N ARG A 39 16.30 -8.48 7.75
CA ARG A 39 16.15 -8.20 6.32
C ARG A 39 17.41 -8.55 5.56
N ILE A 40 17.29 -9.52 4.66
CA ILE A 40 18.35 -9.94 3.74
C ILE A 40 18.29 -9.06 2.49
N THR A 41 19.40 -8.48 2.10
CA THR A 41 19.56 -7.72 0.85
C THR A 41 20.62 -8.35 -0.03
N ALA A 42 20.43 -8.27 -1.35
CA ALA A 42 21.39 -8.78 -2.33
C ALA A 42 21.24 -8.09 -3.69
N THR A 43 22.30 -8.10 -4.48
CA THR A 43 22.28 -7.71 -5.89
C THR A 43 22.43 -8.95 -6.77
N VAL A 44 21.45 -9.24 -7.62
CA VAL A 44 21.46 -10.39 -8.54
C VAL A 44 21.56 -9.93 -10.00
N THR A 45 22.60 -10.37 -10.69
CA THR A 45 22.90 -9.99 -12.08
C THR A 45 22.22 -10.94 -13.07
N GLY A 46 21.23 -10.46 -13.80
CA GLY A 46 20.65 -11.16 -14.95
C GLY A 46 20.89 -10.41 -16.24
N THR A 47 19.81 -10.07 -16.95
CA THR A 47 19.90 -9.14 -18.09
C THR A 47 20.31 -7.73 -17.66
N LYS A 48 20.07 -7.39 -16.38
CA LYS A 48 20.55 -6.20 -15.67
C LYS A 48 20.84 -6.59 -14.21
N ALA A 49 21.46 -5.70 -13.44
CA ALA A 49 21.58 -5.86 -11.99
C ALA A 49 20.22 -5.57 -11.32
N TYR A 50 19.74 -6.51 -10.49
CA TYR A 50 18.50 -6.38 -9.74
C TYR A 50 18.77 -6.35 -8.25
N ARG A 51 18.22 -5.36 -7.55
CA ARG A 51 18.26 -5.30 -6.09
C ARG A 51 17.15 -6.18 -5.51
N VAL A 52 17.49 -6.98 -4.52
CA VAL A 52 16.62 -7.95 -3.86
C VAL A 52 16.63 -7.64 -2.37
N ALA A 53 15.46 -7.71 -1.75
CA ALA A 53 15.28 -7.69 -0.31
C ALA A 53 14.33 -8.82 0.11
N VAL A 54 14.62 -9.50 1.21
CA VAL A 54 13.84 -10.64 1.72
C VAL A 54 13.74 -10.53 3.24
N GLU A 55 12.54 -10.75 3.77
CA GLU A 55 12.25 -10.85 5.20
C GLU A 55 11.46 -12.14 5.45
N PHE A 56 11.77 -12.82 6.55
CA PHE A 56 11.08 -14.04 6.95
C PHE A 56 10.16 -13.75 8.14
N ASP A 57 8.91 -14.21 8.05
CA ASP A 57 8.08 -14.33 9.25
C ASP A 57 8.44 -15.65 9.95
N GLY A 58 9.00 -15.51 11.15
CA GLY A 58 9.41 -16.62 12.01
C GLY A 58 10.43 -17.51 11.33
N ALA A 59 11.72 -17.21 11.44
CA ALA A 59 12.80 -18.06 10.93
C ALA A 59 13.35 -18.97 12.03
N VAL A 60 13.40 -20.27 11.75
CA VAL A 60 14.08 -21.29 12.57
C VAL A 60 15.07 -22.01 11.68
N VAL A 61 16.34 -21.97 12.07
CA VAL A 61 17.42 -22.69 11.40
C VAL A 61 17.60 -24.03 12.09
N ASP A 62 17.38 -25.12 11.35
CA ASP A 62 17.77 -26.46 11.77
C ASP A 62 19.15 -26.79 11.18
N PRO A 63 20.16 -27.11 12.00
CA PRO A 63 21.52 -27.40 11.53
C PRO A 63 21.63 -28.56 10.53
N ALA A 64 20.65 -29.46 10.47
CA ALA A 64 20.62 -30.62 9.58
C ALA A 64 19.54 -30.51 8.49
N ALA A 65 18.44 -29.83 8.77
CA ALA A 65 17.27 -29.78 7.89
C ALA A 65 17.07 -28.44 7.17
N GLY A 66 17.85 -27.40 7.50
CA GLY A 66 17.87 -26.12 6.81
C GLY A 66 16.95 -25.07 7.41
N LEU A 67 16.56 -24.09 6.59
CA LEU A 67 15.75 -22.95 7.01
C LEU A 67 14.24 -23.25 6.95
N PHE A 68 13.57 -23.11 8.09
CA PHE A 68 12.11 -23.21 8.21
C PHE A 68 11.51 -21.84 8.55
N ILE A 69 10.46 -21.48 7.84
CA ILE A 69 9.78 -20.18 7.97
C ILE A 69 8.26 -20.35 8.06
N ARG A 70 7.56 -19.40 8.68
CA ARG A 70 6.08 -19.31 8.60
C ARG A 70 5.62 -18.50 7.38
N GLY A 71 6.44 -17.54 6.94
CA GLY A 71 6.15 -16.73 5.77
C GLY A 71 7.40 -16.10 5.17
N ILE A 72 7.30 -15.66 3.92
CA ILE A 72 8.35 -14.93 3.22
C ILE A 72 7.78 -13.67 2.56
N ALA A 73 8.31 -12.51 2.94
CA ALA A 73 8.12 -11.27 2.23
C ALA A 73 9.38 -11.02 1.39
N SER A 74 9.23 -10.70 0.10
CA SER A 74 10.38 -10.46 -0.76
C SER A 74 10.08 -9.33 -1.72
N GLN A 75 11.06 -8.51 -2.06
CA GLN A 75 10.97 -7.45 -3.06
C GLN A 75 12.19 -7.56 -3.98
N CYS A 76 11.98 -7.44 -5.27
CA CYS A 76 13.05 -7.45 -6.26
C CYS A 76 12.74 -6.40 -7.33
N SER A 77 13.75 -5.62 -7.73
CA SER A 77 13.61 -4.61 -8.79
C SER A 77 13.43 -5.18 -10.21
N CYS A 78 13.19 -6.49 -10.33
CA CYS A 78 12.90 -7.14 -11.60
C CYS A 78 11.42 -7.02 -11.99
N PRO A 79 11.05 -7.24 -13.27
CA PRO A 79 9.65 -7.13 -13.71
C PRO A 79 8.65 -8.05 -12.99
N VAL A 80 9.13 -9.13 -12.36
CA VAL A 80 8.31 -10.06 -11.57
C VAL A 80 8.00 -9.52 -10.17
N GLY A 81 8.85 -8.65 -9.63
CA GLY A 81 8.67 -8.04 -8.30
C GLY A 81 8.98 -9.00 -7.15
N HIS A 82 8.10 -9.95 -6.87
CA HIS A 82 8.12 -10.76 -5.65
C HIS A 82 8.24 -12.25 -5.98
N GLY A 83 8.82 -13.05 -5.08
CA GLY A 83 8.87 -14.52 -5.22
C GLY A 83 9.56 -15.00 -6.52
N CYS A 84 10.44 -14.18 -7.09
CA CYS A 84 11.09 -14.44 -8.36
C CYS A 84 12.34 -15.32 -8.19
N LYS A 85 12.92 -15.79 -9.30
CA LYS A 85 14.18 -16.56 -9.27
C LYS A 85 15.37 -15.82 -8.64
N HIS A 86 15.37 -14.49 -8.65
CA HIS A 86 16.41 -13.70 -7.97
C HIS A 86 16.23 -13.70 -6.45
N VAL A 87 14.99 -13.74 -5.96
CA VAL A 87 14.70 -13.94 -4.53
C VAL A 87 15.24 -15.30 -4.08
N VAL A 88 14.97 -16.36 -4.86
CA VAL A 88 15.54 -17.69 -4.61
C VAL A 88 17.07 -17.63 -4.59
N ALA A 89 17.70 -16.99 -5.59
CA ALA A 89 19.16 -16.87 -5.65
C ALA A 89 19.74 -16.12 -4.44
N ALA A 90 19.07 -15.05 -3.98
CA ALA A 90 19.46 -14.29 -2.79
C ALA A 90 19.36 -15.13 -1.51
N VAL A 91 18.24 -15.85 -1.31
CA VAL A 91 18.06 -16.74 -0.14
C VAL A 91 19.08 -17.88 -0.17
N LEU A 92 19.34 -18.47 -1.34
CA LEU A 92 20.37 -19.50 -1.49
C LEU A 92 21.78 -18.99 -1.20
N ALA A 93 22.10 -17.77 -1.64
CA ALA A 93 23.40 -17.16 -1.37
C ALA A 93 23.56 -16.86 0.12
N TRP A 94 22.54 -16.28 0.75
CA TRP A 94 22.53 -16.04 2.19
C TRP A 94 22.66 -17.34 2.99
N CYS A 95 21.86 -18.39 2.68
CA CYS A 95 21.99 -19.68 3.34
C CYS A 95 23.40 -20.28 3.17
N ARG A 96 24.04 -20.12 2.01
CA ARG A 96 25.41 -20.57 1.79
C ARG A 96 26.41 -19.79 2.66
N ASP A 97 26.26 -18.48 2.73
CA ASP A 97 27.17 -17.59 3.47
C ASP A 97 27.03 -17.79 4.99
N GLU A 98 25.82 -18.10 5.48
CA GLU A 98 25.51 -18.46 6.88
C GLU A 98 25.72 -19.94 7.23
N GLY A 99 26.14 -20.78 6.26
CA GLY A 99 26.33 -22.21 6.47
C GLY A 99 25.04 -23.01 6.74
N ILE A 100 23.88 -22.46 6.38
CA ILE A 100 22.57 -23.09 6.52
C ILE A 100 22.35 -24.07 5.36
N PRO A 101 22.04 -25.36 5.63
CA PRO A 101 21.71 -26.31 4.57
C PRO A 101 20.53 -25.82 3.74
N ALA A 102 20.76 -25.62 2.43
CA ALA A 102 19.71 -25.14 1.54
C ALA A 102 18.64 -26.21 1.27
N GLU A 103 18.98 -27.49 1.46
CA GLU A 103 18.10 -28.66 1.29
C GLU A 103 18.15 -29.53 2.56
N PRO A 104 17.02 -30.13 2.98
CA PRO A 104 17.02 -31.03 4.12
C PRO A 104 17.83 -32.29 3.80
N ALA A 105 18.71 -32.71 4.73
CA ALA A 105 19.66 -33.81 4.55
C ALA A 105 19.03 -35.14 4.07
N HIS A 106 17.72 -35.35 4.25
CA HIS A 106 17.01 -36.57 3.86
C HIS A 106 16.70 -36.77 2.37
N LEU A 107 17.17 -35.91 1.45
CA LEU A 107 17.05 -36.12 0.00
C LEU A 107 18.36 -36.45 -0.72
N THR A 108 19.47 -36.62 0.00
CA THR A 108 20.72 -37.11 -0.58
C THR A 108 20.71 -38.64 -0.67
N MET A 109 20.13 -39.19 -1.74
CA MET A 109 20.53 -40.53 -2.19
C MET A 109 21.85 -40.42 -2.96
N PRO A 110 22.83 -41.32 -2.72
CA PRO A 110 24.02 -41.41 -3.57
C PRO A 110 23.62 -41.84 -5.00
N PRO A 111 24.44 -41.56 -6.03
CA PRO A 111 24.19 -42.04 -7.38
C PRO A 111 24.42 -43.56 -7.42
N ALA A 112 23.40 -44.33 -7.03
CA ALA A 112 23.36 -45.75 -7.31
C ALA A 112 23.01 -45.93 -8.78
N GLN A 113 23.95 -46.51 -9.52
CA GLN A 113 23.82 -46.96 -10.90
C GLN A 113 22.45 -47.58 -11.16
N LEU A 114 21.60 -46.87 -11.90
CA LEU A 114 20.55 -47.52 -12.68
C LEU A 114 21.27 -48.24 -13.82
N ALA A 115 21.52 -49.52 -13.60
CA ALA A 115 21.83 -50.45 -14.68
C ALA A 115 20.78 -50.27 -15.78
N GLN A 116 21.24 -49.92 -16.98
CA GLN A 116 20.41 -49.94 -18.17
C GLN A 116 19.82 -51.35 -18.31
N PRO A 117 18.49 -51.51 -18.45
CA PRO A 117 17.97 -52.78 -18.91
C PRO A 117 18.47 -53.01 -20.33
N ALA A 118 18.99 -54.23 -20.57
CA ALA A 118 19.41 -54.68 -21.89
C ALA A 118 18.30 -54.47 -22.93
N PRO A 119 18.64 -54.20 -24.21
CA PRO A 119 17.66 -53.88 -25.23
C PRO A 119 16.74 -55.07 -25.46
N SER A 120 15.47 -54.94 -25.08
CA SER A 120 14.43 -55.84 -25.55
C SER A 120 14.22 -55.56 -27.04
N ALA A 121 14.30 -56.62 -27.84
CA ALA A 121 14.19 -56.58 -29.28
C ALA A 121 12.96 -55.78 -29.73
N ALA A 122 13.21 -54.85 -30.65
CA ALA A 122 12.21 -53.96 -31.21
C ALA A 122 11.10 -54.75 -31.92
N VAL A 123 9.85 -54.52 -31.50
CA VAL A 123 8.68 -54.75 -32.36
C VAL A 123 8.49 -53.47 -33.17
N ALA A 124 8.63 -53.58 -34.48
CA ALA A 124 8.46 -52.46 -35.41
C ALA A 124 7.04 -51.89 -35.30
N SER A 125 6.95 -50.61 -34.92
CA SER A 125 5.71 -49.84 -34.96
C SER A 125 5.48 -49.33 -36.39
N PRO A 126 4.25 -49.39 -36.94
CA PRO A 126 3.97 -49.04 -38.34
C PRO A 126 3.84 -47.52 -38.59
N LEU A 127 4.31 -46.68 -37.67
CA LEU A 127 4.29 -45.23 -37.85
C LEU A 127 5.53 -44.82 -38.67
N PRO A 128 5.39 -43.96 -39.70
CA PRO A 128 6.55 -43.43 -40.41
C PRO A 128 7.45 -42.70 -39.41
N ASP A 129 8.76 -42.95 -39.52
CA ASP A 129 9.81 -42.35 -38.70
C ASP A 129 9.73 -40.81 -38.78
N PHE A 130 8.97 -40.20 -37.87
CA PHE A 130 9.16 -38.81 -37.52
C PHE A 130 10.42 -38.74 -36.68
N ALA A 131 11.57 -38.61 -37.34
CA ALA A 131 12.79 -38.20 -36.66
C ALA A 131 12.47 -36.88 -35.92
N PRO A 132 12.53 -36.82 -34.58
CA PRO A 132 12.38 -35.56 -33.87
C PRO A 132 13.45 -34.63 -34.44
N GLY A 133 13.01 -33.53 -35.07
CA GLY A 133 13.90 -32.56 -35.67
C GLY A 133 14.99 -32.20 -34.66
N ARG A 134 16.26 -32.21 -35.09
CA ARG A 134 17.36 -31.75 -34.25
C ARG A 134 16.97 -30.40 -33.64
N PRO A 135 17.23 -30.15 -32.34
CA PRO A 135 16.91 -28.86 -31.76
C PRO A 135 17.60 -27.78 -32.59
N GLY A 136 16.80 -27.03 -33.34
CA GLY A 136 17.27 -25.85 -34.05
C GLY A 136 17.86 -24.88 -33.03
N ARG A 137 18.63 -23.90 -33.52
CA ARG A 137 19.13 -22.80 -32.70
C ARG A 137 18.06 -22.36 -31.70
N ALA A 138 18.40 -22.39 -30.41
CA ALA A 138 17.47 -22.00 -29.35
C ALA A 138 16.87 -20.63 -29.69
N VAL A 139 15.55 -20.61 -29.88
CA VAL A 139 14.80 -19.37 -30.09
C VAL A 139 14.93 -18.55 -28.81
N ASP A 140 15.16 -17.25 -28.95
CA ASP A 140 15.25 -16.34 -27.81
C ASP A 140 14.00 -16.53 -26.91
N PRO A 141 14.16 -16.73 -25.59
CA PRO A 141 13.04 -16.90 -24.67
C PRO A 141 11.99 -15.77 -24.74
N LEU A 142 12.38 -14.55 -25.09
CA LEU A 142 11.45 -13.44 -25.30
C LEU A 142 10.62 -13.62 -26.58
N VAL A 143 11.21 -14.18 -27.62
CA VAL A 143 10.50 -14.50 -28.87
C VAL A 143 9.55 -15.67 -28.65
N THR A 144 9.95 -16.71 -27.92
CA THR A 144 9.04 -17.81 -27.53
C THR A 144 7.88 -17.28 -26.68
N GLN A 145 8.16 -16.42 -25.69
CA GLN A 145 7.14 -15.80 -24.86
C GLN A 145 6.18 -14.92 -25.67
N TRP A 146 6.68 -14.16 -26.63
CA TRP A 146 5.87 -13.34 -27.53
C TRP A 146 4.99 -14.20 -28.45
N LEU A 147 5.53 -15.28 -29.02
CA LEU A 147 4.76 -16.22 -29.85
C LEU A 147 3.68 -16.96 -29.05
N ASP A 148 3.97 -17.36 -27.81
CA ASP A 148 2.98 -17.96 -26.91
C ASP A 148 1.88 -16.97 -26.54
N ALA A 149 2.23 -15.71 -26.29
CA ALA A 149 1.26 -14.64 -26.03
C ALA A 149 0.38 -14.36 -27.26
N LEU A 150 0.96 -14.37 -28.47
CA LEU A 150 0.22 -14.28 -29.73
C LEU A 150 -0.74 -15.45 -29.92
N GLY A 151 -0.27 -16.68 -29.70
CA GLY A 151 -1.10 -17.88 -29.79
C GLY A 151 -2.27 -17.85 -28.81
N GLN A 152 -2.05 -17.39 -27.58
CA GLN A 152 -3.10 -17.22 -26.58
C GLN A 152 -4.10 -16.12 -26.96
N ALA A 153 -3.64 -14.98 -27.49
CA ALA A 153 -4.51 -13.88 -27.92
C ALA A 153 -5.45 -14.28 -29.08
N THR A 154 -5.01 -15.21 -29.94
CA THR A 154 -5.81 -15.69 -31.08
C THR A 154 -6.68 -16.93 -30.79
N ARG A 155 -6.59 -17.49 -29.58
CA ARG A 155 -7.29 -18.74 -29.25
C ARG A 155 -8.76 -18.45 -28.92
N PRO A 156 -9.73 -19.19 -29.49
CA PRO A 156 -11.13 -19.05 -29.10
C PRO A 156 -11.33 -19.46 -27.64
N LEU A 157 -12.16 -18.70 -26.92
CA LEU A 157 -12.48 -18.96 -25.52
C LEU A 157 -13.12 -20.35 -25.37
N THR A 158 -12.61 -21.14 -24.43
CA THR A 158 -13.23 -22.40 -24.01
C THR A 158 -14.44 -22.13 -23.10
N GLU A 159 -15.43 -23.01 -23.05
CA GLU A 159 -16.61 -22.92 -22.17
C GLU A 159 -17.47 -21.63 -22.28
N PRO A 160 -18.41 -21.58 -23.23
CA PRO A 160 -19.39 -20.50 -23.34
C PRO A 160 -20.20 -20.36 -22.03
N GLY A 161 -20.20 -19.16 -21.45
CA GLY A 161 -21.01 -18.81 -20.27
C GLY A 161 -20.27 -18.76 -18.93
N GLN A 162 -19.00 -19.20 -18.87
CA GLN A 162 -18.15 -18.95 -17.69
C GLN A 162 -17.50 -17.56 -17.81
N ARG A 163 -17.61 -16.75 -16.76
CA ARG A 163 -17.16 -15.35 -16.73
C ARG A 163 -16.66 -14.96 -15.34
N MET A 164 -15.86 -13.89 -15.27
CA MET A 164 -15.59 -13.25 -13.99
C MET A 164 -16.76 -12.38 -13.56
N VAL A 165 -17.06 -12.44 -12.28
CA VAL A 165 -18.06 -11.65 -11.56
C VAL A 165 -17.34 -10.97 -10.40
N TYR A 166 -17.68 -9.71 -10.18
CA TYR A 166 -17.04 -8.83 -9.20
C TYR A 166 -18.04 -8.53 -8.09
N LEU A 167 -17.67 -8.81 -6.84
CA LEU A 167 -18.51 -8.54 -5.68
C LEU A 167 -17.87 -7.42 -4.85
N LEU A 168 -18.64 -6.37 -4.62
CA LEU A 168 -18.29 -5.24 -3.78
C LEU A 168 -18.73 -5.53 -2.36
N HIS A 169 -17.81 -5.49 -1.41
CA HIS A 169 -18.06 -5.69 0.01
C HIS A 169 -17.64 -4.45 0.79
N ALA A 170 -18.47 -4.05 1.76
CA ALA A 170 -18.06 -3.06 2.76
C ALA A 170 -17.31 -3.78 3.89
N ARG A 171 -16.17 -3.21 4.29
CA ARG A 171 -15.45 -3.55 5.50
C ARG A 171 -16.09 -2.86 6.72
N ASP A 172 -15.62 -3.23 7.91
CA ASP A 172 -16.04 -2.61 9.17
C ASP A 172 -15.66 -1.11 9.26
N ASP A 173 -14.59 -0.71 8.57
CA ASP A 173 -14.15 0.69 8.44
C ASP A 173 -14.88 1.46 7.33
N GLY A 174 -15.88 0.85 6.67
CA GLY A 174 -16.68 1.47 5.62
C GLY A 174 -16.01 1.47 4.24
N LEU A 175 -14.74 1.09 4.12
CA LEU A 175 -14.06 0.99 2.84
C LEU A 175 -14.57 -0.21 2.03
N LEU A 176 -14.46 -0.10 0.71
CA LEU A 176 -15.00 -1.09 -0.22
C LEU A 176 -13.89 -1.97 -0.79
N GLU A 177 -14.06 -3.28 -0.68
CA GLU A 177 -13.18 -4.29 -1.29
C GLU A 177 -13.87 -5.01 -2.44
N VAL A 178 -13.09 -5.50 -3.41
CA VAL A 178 -13.58 -6.27 -4.56
C VAL A 178 -13.20 -7.76 -4.43
N GLU A 179 -14.18 -8.64 -4.31
CA GLU A 179 -13.98 -10.08 -4.44
C GLU A 179 -14.21 -10.54 -5.90
N VAL A 180 -13.28 -11.34 -6.41
CA VAL A 180 -13.33 -11.87 -7.78
C VAL A 180 -13.83 -13.30 -7.77
N VAL A 181 -14.89 -13.58 -8.53
CA VAL A 181 -15.56 -14.87 -8.59
C VAL A 181 -15.69 -15.37 -10.03
N ALA A 182 -15.21 -16.57 -10.31
CA ALA A 182 -15.50 -17.23 -11.59
C ALA A 182 -16.84 -17.95 -11.50
N ALA A 183 -17.85 -17.51 -12.24
CA ALA A 183 -19.18 -18.09 -12.21
C ALA A 183 -19.69 -18.39 -13.61
N LYS A 184 -20.59 -19.37 -13.70
CA LYS A 184 -21.29 -19.73 -14.94
C LYS A 184 -22.67 -19.11 -14.94
N LEU A 185 -23.05 -18.48 -16.04
CA LEU A 185 -24.40 -17.95 -16.24
C LEU A 185 -25.33 -19.09 -16.64
N ALA A 186 -26.37 -19.33 -15.84
CA ALA A 186 -27.40 -20.32 -16.16
C ALA A 186 -28.32 -19.81 -17.28
N ARG A 187 -29.04 -20.73 -17.93
CA ARG A 187 -30.07 -20.38 -18.95
C ARG A 187 -31.19 -19.49 -18.39
N SER A 188 -31.42 -19.52 -17.09
CA SER A 188 -32.37 -18.63 -16.40
C SER A 188 -31.86 -17.20 -16.21
N GLY A 189 -30.63 -16.88 -16.62
CA GLY A 189 -30.00 -15.57 -16.42
C GLY A 189 -29.41 -15.36 -15.02
N ARG A 190 -29.42 -16.38 -14.15
CA ARG A 190 -28.81 -16.32 -12.81
C ARG A 190 -27.38 -16.85 -12.81
N TRP A 191 -26.53 -16.25 -11.98
CA TRP A 191 -25.17 -16.72 -11.74
C TRP A 191 -25.15 -17.90 -10.77
N GLY A 192 -24.36 -18.94 -11.09
CA GLY A 192 -24.06 -20.01 -10.15
C GLY A 192 -23.15 -19.58 -8.99
N VAL A 193 -22.99 -20.46 -7.99
CA VAL A 193 -22.25 -20.20 -6.73
C VAL A 193 -20.77 -19.80 -6.96
N GLY A 194 -20.17 -20.21 -8.08
CA GLY A 194 -18.87 -19.73 -8.54
C GLY A 194 -17.67 -20.08 -7.65
N LYS A 195 -16.46 -20.02 -8.22
CA LYS A 195 -15.19 -20.17 -7.49
C LYS A 195 -14.65 -18.80 -7.11
N ARG A 196 -14.46 -18.55 -5.82
CA ARG A 196 -13.84 -17.32 -5.29
C ARG A 196 -12.32 -17.37 -5.42
N TYR A 197 -11.73 -16.25 -5.82
CA TYR A 197 -10.28 -16.08 -5.88
C TYR A 197 -9.84 -15.10 -4.81
N ARG A 198 -9.06 -15.60 -3.84
CA ARG A 198 -8.41 -14.77 -2.81
C ARG A 198 -7.10 -14.18 -3.31
N GLU A 199 -6.36 -14.94 -4.12
CA GLU A 199 -5.04 -14.58 -4.63
C GLU A 199 -5.10 -14.24 -6.12
N LEU A 200 -5.25 -12.96 -6.45
CA LEU A 200 -5.40 -12.51 -7.85
C LEU A 200 -4.11 -12.70 -8.67
N TYR A 201 -2.94 -12.72 -8.02
CA TYR A 201 -1.67 -13.05 -8.65
C TYR A 201 -1.72 -14.34 -9.47
N THR A 202 -2.43 -15.37 -8.98
CA THR A 202 -2.53 -16.66 -9.67
C THR A 202 -3.30 -16.54 -10.99
N LEU A 203 -4.38 -15.75 -11.00
CA LEU A 203 -5.17 -15.46 -12.19
C LEU A 203 -4.39 -14.59 -13.19
N ARG A 204 -3.63 -13.61 -12.69
CA ARG A 204 -2.76 -12.77 -13.53
C ARG A 204 -1.65 -13.58 -14.19
N ALA A 205 -0.98 -14.43 -13.43
CA ALA A 205 0.19 -15.17 -13.88
C ALA A 205 -0.17 -16.36 -14.79
N ARG A 206 -1.32 -17.00 -14.58
CA ARG A 206 -1.79 -18.15 -15.35
C ARG A 206 -3.30 -18.02 -15.61
N PRO A 207 -3.71 -17.14 -16.56
CA PRO A 207 -5.12 -16.94 -16.86
C PRO A 207 -5.75 -18.24 -17.42
N PRO A 208 -6.95 -18.61 -16.98
CA PRO A 208 -7.70 -19.70 -17.60
C PRO A 208 -8.00 -19.41 -19.08
N ALA A 209 -8.07 -20.46 -19.92
CA ALA A 209 -8.32 -20.31 -21.36
C ALA A 209 -9.71 -19.73 -21.72
N TRP A 210 -10.63 -19.66 -20.76
CA TRP A 210 -11.95 -19.05 -20.90
C TRP A 210 -12.02 -17.59 -20.44
N LEU A 211 -10.94 -17.07 -19.85
CA LEU A 211 -10.85 -15.68 -19.39
C LEU A 211 -10.65 -14.75 -20.58
N ASP A 212 -11.52 -13.75 -20.72
CA ASP A 212 -11.39 -12.74 -21.77
C ASP A 212 -10.33 -11.68 -21.43
N ALA A 213 -9.92 -10.92 -22.45
CA ALA A 213 -8.85 -9.93 -22.33
C ALA A 213 -9.22 -8.77 -21.38
N GLU A 214 -10.50 -8.39 -21.31
CA GLU A 214 -10.94 -7.29 -20.44
C GLU A 214 -10.95 -7.73 -18.98
N ASP A 215 -11.48 -8.91 -18.68
CA ASP A 215 -11.44 -9.50 -17.34
C ASP A 215 -9.98 -9.73 -16.89
N HIS A 216 -9.09 -10.16 -17.78
CA HIS A 216 -7.65 -10.26 -17.45
C HIS A 216 -7.04 -8.90 -17.11
N ALA A 217 -7.33 -7.87 -17.90
CA ALA A 217 -6.85 -6.52 -17.64
C ALA A 217 -7.42 -5.93 -16.32
N LEU A 218 -8.68 -6.22 -15.99
CA LEU A 218 -9.30 -5.87 -14.71
C LEU A 218 -8.62 -6.59 -13.55
N ILE A 219 -8.35 -7.89 -13.68
CA ILE A 219 -7.61 -8.66 -12.66
C ILE A 219 -6.21 -8.09 -12.44
N VAL A 220 -5.50 -7.71 -13.52
CA VAL A 220 -4.18 -7.07 -13.42
C VAL A 220 -4.25 -5.75 -12.66
N ALA A 221 -5.29 -4.95 -12.89
CA ALA A 221 -5.48 -3.69 -12.19
C ALA A 221 -5.85 -3.92 -10.71
N LEU A 222 -6.76 -4.84 -10.44
CA LEU A 222 -7.20 -5.19 -9.08
C LEU A 222 -6.07 -5.78 -8.23
N ASP A 223 -5.22 -6.65 -8.79
CA ASP A 223 -4.07 -7.25 -8.09
C ASP A 223 -3.07 -6.19 -7.58
N ARG A 224 -3.03 -5.01 -8.20
CA ARG A 224 -2.17 -3.88 -7.75
C ARG A 224 -2.75 -3.13 -6.55
N LEU A 225 -4.06 -3.27 -6.30
CA LEU A 225 -4.74 -2.62 -5.18
C LEU A 225 -4.73 -3.48 -3.91
N CYS A 226 -4.30 -4.74 -4.01
CA CYS A 226 -4.18 -5.63 -2.86
C CYS A 226 -3.12 -5.09 -1.89
N GLU A 227 -3.49 -4.92 -0.62
CA GLU A 227 -2.52 -4.57 0.42
C GLU A 227 -1.42 -5.64 0.52
N PRO A 228 -0.17 -5.25 0.82
CA PRO A 228 0.83 -6.21 1.24
C PRO A 228 0.31 -6.98 2.46
N ALA A 229 0.46 -8.31 2.45
CA ALA A 229 -0.06 -9.23 3.46
C ALA A 229 0.36 -8.96 4.93
N ILE A 230 1.17 -7.92 5.17
CA ILE A 230 1.73 -7.55 6.47
C ILE A 230 0.76 -6.65 7.28
N VAL A 231 -0.21 -5.96 6.64
CA VAL A 231 -0.99 -4.89 7.34
C VAL A 231 -2.41 -5.29 7.74
N ARG A 232 -3.14 -6.13 7.00
CA ARG A 232 -4.44 -6.72 7.42
C ARG A 232 -4.85 -7.86 6.48
N ASN A 233 -5.53 -8.86 7.04
CA ASN A 233 -5.68 -10.23 6.54
C ASN A 233 -6.74 -10.45 5.42
N SER A 234 -7.03 -9.48 4.54
CA SER A 234 -8.05 -9.70 3.49
C SER A 234 -7.48 -10.16 2.15
N GLY A 235 -6.28 -9.69 1.75
CA GLY A 235 -5.69 -9.96 0.43
C GLY A 235 -6.54 -9.46 -0.75
N LYS A 236 -7.64 -8.75 -0.46
CA LYS A 236 -8.62 -8.28 -1.45
C LYS A 236 -8.25 -6.88 -1.94
N PRO A 237 -8.47 -6.58 -3.24
CA PRO A 237 -8.35 -5.24 -3.80
C PRO A 237 -9.20 -4.23 -3.04
N LEU A 238 -8.59 -3.14 -2.56
CA LEU A 238 -9.29 -2.04 -1.90
C LEU A 238 -9.58 -0.91 -2.89
N LEU A 239 -10.84 -0.45 -2.98
CA LEU A 239 -11.23 0.69 -3.80
C LEU A 239 -10.96 2.01 -3.07
N HIS A 240 -9.68 2.30 -2.87
CA HIS A 240 -9.21 3.53 -2.23
C HIS A 240 -8.04 4.13 -3.02
N HIS A 241 -8.04 5.46 -3.20
CA HIS A 241 -7.03 6.17 -3.99
C HIS A 241 -5.61 5.99 -3.43
N GLY A 242 -5.47 5.86 -2.10
CA GLY A 242 -4.21 5.55 -1.43
C GLY A 242 -3.57 4.22 -1.85
N HIS A 243 -4.36 3.32 -2.46
CA HIS A 243 -3.92 2.03 -3.01
C HIS A 243 -3.83 2.06 -4.55
N GLY A 244 -4.01 3.22 -5.17
CA GLY A 244 -3.98 3.42 -6.61
C GLY A 244 -5.30 3.10 -7.33
N ALA A 245 -6.41 2.98 -6.60
CA ALA A 245 -7.72 2.72 -7.19
C ALA A 245 -8.25 3.98 -7.89
N THR A 246 -8.70 3.83 -9.14
CA THR A 246 -9.14 4.96 -9.97
C THR A 246 -10.61 4.85 -10.34
N GLY A 247 -11.24 6.00 -10.58
CA GLY A 247 -12.60 6.08 -11.11
C GLY A 247 -12.74 5.36 -12.46
N THR A 248 -11.69 5.35 -13.29
CA THR A 248 -11.66 4.60 -14.55
C THR A 248 -11.71 3.09 -14.33
N LEU A 249 -11.02 2.55 -13.32
CA LEU A 249 -11.11 1.14 -12.98
C LEU A 249 -12.54 0.77 -12.55
N LEU A 250 -13.15 1.59 -11.70
CA LEU A 250 -14.53 1.38 -11.27
C LEU A 250 -15.52 1.45 -12.44
N ALA A 251 -15.34 2.40 -13.36
CA ALA A 251 -16.13 2.50 -14.59
C ALA A 251 -16.03 1.22 -15.45
N ARG A 252 -14.82 0.67 -15.61
CA ARG A 252 -14.60 -0.56 -16.38
C ARG A 252 -15.23 -1.78 -15.70
N LEU A 253 -15.11 -1.90 -14.37
CA LEU A 253 -15.80 -2.95 -13.61
C LEU A 253 -17.31 -2.87 -13.80
N LEU A 254 -17.88 -1.68 -13.76
CA LEU A 254 -19.31 -1.45 -13.93
C LEU A 254 -19.79 -1.75 -15.36
N ALA A 255 -19.00 -1.36 -16.37
CA ALA A 255 -19.29 -1.59 -17.78
C ALA A 255 -19.38 -3.08 -18.13
N THR A 256 -18.79 -3.96 -17.31
CA THR A 256 -18.95 -5.42 -17.48
C THR A 256 -20.39 -5.91 -17.26
N GLY A 257 -21.24 -5.12 -16.57
CA GLY A 257 -22.57 -5.55 -16.13
C GLY A 257 -22.55 -6.67 -15.08
N ARG A 258 -21.37 -6.95 -14.50
CA ARG A 258 -21.11 -8.10 -13.61
C ARG A 258 -20.56 -7.68 -12.24
N LEU A 259 -20.78 -6.43 -11.86
CA LEU A 259 -20.44 -5.90 -10.53
C LEU A 259 -21.68 -5.94 -9.63
N PHE A 260 -21.59 -6.57 -8.47
CA PHE A 260 -22.71 -6.75 -7.52
C PHE A 260 -22.30 -6.36 -6.12
N VAL A 261 -23.28 -6.10 -5.24
CA VAL A 261 -23.04 -5.88 -3.80
C VAL A 261 -23.28 -7.17 -3.05
N ASP A 262 -22.25 -7.69 -2.39
CA ASP A 262 -22.20 -8.93 -1.59
C ASP A 262 -22.49 -10.24 -2.33
N THR A 263 -23.48 -10.27 -3.21
CA THR A 263 -24.02 -11.48 -3.81
C THR A 263 -24.62 -11.21 -5.19
N THR A 264 -24.52 -12.23 -6.06
CA THR A 264 -25.08 -12.22 -7.41
C THR A 264 -26.60 -12.41 -7.45
N GLN A 265 -27.24 -12.66 -6.31
CA GLN A 265 -28.71 -12.76 -6.21
C GLN A 265 -29.40 -11.40 -6.20
N ARG A 266 -28.62 -10.32 -6.02
CA ARG A 266 -29.10 -8.94 -6.15
C ARG A 266 -28.94 -8.47 -7.59
N ALA A 267 -29.59 -7.36 -7.92
CA ALA A 267 -29.36 -6.69 -9.20
C ALA A 267 -27.89 -6.24 -9.29
N ALA A 268 -27.31 -6.35 -10.50
CA ALA A 268 -26.01 -5.76 -10.79
C ALA A 268 -26.06 -4.25 -10.56
N LEU A 269 -24.93 -3.70 -10.13
CA LEU A 269 -24.75 -2.26 -10.06
C LEU A 269 -24.86 -1.66 -11.46
N ARG A 270 -25.44 -0.48 -11.55
CA ARG A 270 -25.65 0.25 -12.80
C ARG A 270 -25.00 1.63 -12.75
N LEU A 271 -24.61 2.13 -13.92
CA LEU A 271 -24.10 3.48 -14.08
C LEU A 271 -25.21 4.50 -13.83
N GLY A 272 -24.94 5.43 -12.92
CA GLY A 272 -25.71 6.64 -12.67
C GLY A 272 -25.15 7.82 -13.44
N PRO A 273 -25.89 8.95 -13.47
CA PRO A 273 -25.36 10.19 -14.01
C PRO A 273 -24.14 10.66 -13.23
N ALA A 274 -23.25 11.42 -13.88
CA ALA A 274 -22.27 12.21 -13.13
C ALA A 274 -23.02 13.27 -12.31
N GLN A 275 -22.59 13.50 -11.07
CA GLN A 275 -23.20 14.48 -10.19
C GLN A 275 -22.15 15.44 -9.64
N ALA A 276 -22.50 16.72 -9.59
CA ALA A 276 -21.70 17.72 -8.90
C ALA A 276 -21.98 17.64 -7.39
N ALA A 277 -20.92 17.70 -6.60
CA ALA A 277 -20.98 17.75 -5.15
C ALA A 277 -20.22 18.97 -4.62
N HIS A 278 -20.71 19.49 -3.51
CA HIS A 278 -20.04 20.54 -2.74
C HIS A 278 -19.95 20.14 -1.28
N LEU A 279 -19.05 20.78 -0.54
CA LEU A 279 -18.90 20.53 0.88
C LEU A 279 -19.99 21.28 1.65
N ALA A 280 -20.63 20.59 2.58
CA ALA A 280 -21.57 21.16 3.53
C ALA A 280 -21.34 20.58 4.93
N TRP A 281 -21.69 21.37 5.95
CA TRP A 281 -21.73 20.91 7.33
C TRP A 281 -22.99 20.11 7.57
N ILE A 282 -22.83 18.88 8.07
CA ILE A 282 -23.90 18.04 8.58
C ILE A 282 -23.85 18.11 10.10
N THR A 283 -24.96 18.50 10.70
CA THR A 283 -25.12 18.59 12.16
C THR A 283 -26.14 17.58 12.63
N GLU A 284 -25.71 16.64 13.46
CA GLU A 284 -26.54 15.60 14.08
C GLU A 284 -26.16 15.52 15.56
N ASP A 285 -27.14 15.61 16.47
CA ASP A 285 -26.95 15.54 17.93
C ASP A 285 -25.86 16.48 18.47
N ASP A 286 -25.89 17.77 18.06
CA ASP A 286 -24.89 18.80 18.41
C ASP A 286 -23.44 18.41 18.05
N ARG A 287 -23.28 17.52 17.06
CA ARG A 287 -21.98 17.19 16.47
C ARG A 287 -21.96 17.52 14.98
N HIS A 288 -20.81 17.97 14.52
CA HIS A 288 -20.59 18.55 13.22
C HIS A 288 -19.55 17.76 12.43
N ARG A 289 -19.85 17.49 11.16
CA ARG A 289 -18.86 16.95 10.20
C ARG A 289 -19.05 17.58 8.84
N LEU A 290 -17.96 17.69 8.08
CA LEU A 290 -18.04 18.00 6.66
C LEU A 290 -18.45 16.75 5.88
N ALA A 291 -19.34 16.92 4.90
CA ALA A 291 -19.70 15.88 3.95
C ALA A 291 -19.80 16.47 2.54
N LEU A 292 -19.61 15.62 1.53
CA LEU A 292 -20.03 15.94 0.17
C LEU A 292 -21.54 15.75 0.06
N VAL A 293 -22.22 16.81 -0.34
CA VAL A 293 -23.67 16.82 -0.55
C VAL A 293 -24.03 17.16 -2.00
N ASP A 294 -25.20 16.70 -2.41
CA ASP A 294 -25.82 17.11 -3.68
C ASP A 294 -26.32 18.57 -3.61
N PRO A 295 -26.77 19.17 -4.74
CA PRO A 295 -27.33 20.51 -4.75
C PRO A 295 -28.57 20.71 -3.86
N ALA A 296 -29.24 19.64 -3.44
CA ALA A 296 -30.38 19.67 -2.51
C ALA A 296 -29.97 19.49 -1.04
N GLY A 297 -28.66 19.35 -0.75
CA GLY A 297 -28.11 19.18 0.59
C GLY A 297 -28.12 17.73 1.10
N LYS A 298 -28.42 16.74 0.24
CA LYS A 298 -28.39 15.33 0.63
C LYS A 298 -26.94 14.79 0.61
N PRO A 299 -26.45 14.15 1.67
CA PRO A 299 -25.10 13.60 1.71
C PRO A 299 -24.94 12.40 0.77
N PHE A 300 -23.78 12.34 0.11
CA PHE A 300 -23.37 11.21 -0.72
C PHE A 300 -22.72 10.10 0.11
N THR A 301 -22.96 8.84 -0.27
CA THR A 301 -22.05 7.75 0.10
C THR A 301 -20.90 7.73 -0.90
N VAL A 302 -19.76 8.29 -0.51
CA VAL A 302 -18.60 8.48 -1.40
C VAL A 302 -17.76 7.21 -1.45
N ILE A 303 -17.27 6.88 -2.64
CA ILE A 303 -16.24 5.87 -2.90
C ILE A 303 -14.94 6.64 -3.17
N PRO A 304 -13.92 6.53 -2.30
CA PRO A 304 -12.71 7.35 -2.33
C PRO A 304 -11.68 6.86 -3.37
N VAL A 305 -12.11 6.67 -4.61
CA VAL A 305 -11.24 6.45 -5.78
C VAL A 305 -10.89 7.78 -6.43
N ASP A 306 -9.89 7.83 -7.31
CA ASP A 306 -9.52 9.07 -8.02
C ASP A 306 -9.80 8.98 -9.54
N PRO A 307 -10.70 9.80 -10.13
CA PRO A 307 -11.61 10.75 -9.47
C PRO A 307 -12.72 10.04 -8.67
N PRO A 308 -13.35 10.70 -7.67
CA PRO A 308 -14.29 10.09 -6.73
C PRO A 308 -15.61 9.69 -7.37
N TRP A 309 -16.26 8.69 -6.77
CA TRP A 309 -17.56 8.17 -7.19
C TRP A 309 -18.54 8.20 -6.01
N TYR A 310 -19.84 8.17 -6.30
CA TYR A 310 -20.87 7.99 -5.29
C TYR A 310 -21.60 6.66 -5.48
N ARG A 311 -22.23 6.19 -4.40
CA ARG A 311 -23.14 5.06 -4.41
C ARG A 311 -24.50 5.45 -3.86
N GLU A 312 -25.55 5.10 -4.60
CA GLU A 312 -26.94 5.18 -4.13
C GLU A 312 -27.66 3.87 -4.42
N GLY A 313 -27.82 3.03 -3.40
CA GLY A 313 -28.43 1.71 -3.55
C GLY A 313 -27.65 0.81 -4.53
N SER A 314 -28.22 0.61 -5.72
CA SER A 314 -27.62 -0.13 -6.84
C SER A 314 -27.00 0.74 -7.93
N VAL A 315 -26.94 2.05 -7.72
CA VAL A 315 -26.38 3.02 -8.67
C VAL A 315 -24.99 3.44 -8.21
N LEU A 316 -24.06 3.48 -9.16
CA LEU A 316 -22.74 4.07 -9.01
C LEU A 316 -22.57 5.17 -10.06
N GLY A 317 -22.11 6.35 -9.67
CA GLY A 317 -21.85 7.44 -10.61
C GLY A 317 -20.59 8.21 -10.26
N ALA A 318 -20.01 8.88 -11.26
CA ALA A 318 -18.88 9.77 -11.05
C ALA A 318 -19.31 11.00 -10.24
N LEU A 319 -18.43 11.44 -9.35
CA LEU A 319 -18.67 12.59 -8.51
C LEU A 319 -17.70 13.70 -8.92
N GLU A 320 -18.26 14.81 -9.41
CA GLU A 320 -17.50 16.01 -9.69
C GLU A 320 -17.38 16.82 -8.41
N THR A 321 -16.15 17.04 -7.97
CA THR A 321 -15.87 17.72 -6.71
C THR A 321 -14.93 18.88 -6.96
N GLY A 322 -15.05 19.93 -6.16
CA GLY A 322 -14.14 21.08 -6.20
C GLY A 322 -12.84 20.90 -5.42
N CYS A 323 -12.51 19.68 -4.98
CA CYS A 323 -11.35 19.43 -4.11
C CYS A 323 -10.57 18.18 -4.55
N PRO A 324 -9.23 18.18 -4.39
CA PRO A 324 -8.40 17.00 -4.61
C PRO A 324 -8.79 15.82 -3.72
N ILE A 325 -8.55 14.60 -4.19
CA ILE A 325 -8.94 13.37 -3.51
C ILE A 325 -8.28 13.21 -2.13
N GLU A 326 -7.06 13.76 -1.94
CA GLU A 326 -6.37 13.71 -0.64
C GLU A 326 -7.10 14.52 0.43
N GLN A 327 -7.72 15.64 0.06
CA GLN A 327 -8.56 16.42 0.96
C GLN A 327 -9.88 15.69 1.23
N LEU A 328 -10.46 15.09 0.19
CA LEU A 328 -11.72 14.34 0.32
C LEU A 328 -11.61 13.14 1.24
N SER A 329 -10.54 12.36 1.17
CA SER A 329 -10.35 11.22 2.05
C SER A 329 -10.23 11.64 3.51
N ALA A 330 -9.53 12.75 3.79
CA ALA A 330 -9.49 13.32 5.14
C ALA A 330 -10.87 13.79 5.64
N ILE A 331 -11.77 14.21 4.74
CA ILE A 331 -13.15 14.59 5.05
C ILE A 331 -14.02 13.35 5.28
N ILE A 332 -13.86 12.30 4.48
CA ILE A 332 -14.60 11.04 4.62
C ILE A 332 -14.29 10.38 5.96
N ASP A 333 -13.03 10.42 6.39
CA ASP A 333 -12.56 9.86 7.65
C ASP A 333 -12.76 10.82 8.85
N MET A 334 -13.35 12.01 8.62
CA MET A 334 -13.54 13.02 9.65
C MET A 334 -14.52 12.50 10.72
N PRO A 335 -14.12 12.47 12.02
CA PRO A 335 -15.06 12.20 13.09
C PRO A 335 -16.05 13.37 13.24
N SER A 336 -17.27 13.09 13.70
CA SER A 336 -18.17 14.17 14.10
C SER A 336 -17.59 14.91 15.31
N LEU A 337 -17.48 16.23 15.25
CA LEU A 337 -16.87 17.08 16.27
C LEU A 337 -17.94 17.81 17.08
N ASP A 338 -17.77 17.96 18.39
CA ASP A 338 -18.58 18.93 19.15
C ASP A 338 -18.17 20.39 18.86
N ASP A 339 -18.88 21.37 19.43
CA ASP A 339 -18.60 22.81 19.25
C ASP A 339 -17.16 23.20 19.62
N ALA A 340 -16.61 22.65 20.70
CA ALA A 340 -15.28 23.00 21.19
C ALA A 340 -14.19 22.37 20.30
N GLU A 341 -14.37 21.11 19.93
CA GLU A 341 -13.52 20.39 18.99
C GLU A 341 -13.55 21.04 17.60
N LEU A 342 -14.72 21.45 17.13
CA LEU A 342 -14.88 22.13 15.85
C LEU A 342 -14.23 23.52 15.88
N ALA A 343 -14.37 24.29 16.96
CA ALA A 343 -13.68 25.57 17.11
C ALA A 343 -12.16 25.35 16.98
N ALA A 344 -11.65 24.30 17.62
CA ALA A 344 -10.26 23.89 17.56
C ALA A 344 -9.78 23.44 16.17
N ALA A 345 -10.63 22.76 15.42
CA ALA A 345 -10.29 22.30 14.08
C ALA A 345 -10.43 23.41 13.02
N SER A 346 -11.29 24.42 13.25
CA SER A 346 -11.77 25.36 12.20
C SER A 346 -10.64 26.09 11.45
N THR A 347 -9.63 26.61 12.15
CA THR A 347 -8.50 27.30 11.49
C THR A 347 -7.68 26.34 10.63
N ALA A 348 -7.40 25.13 11.14
CA ALA A 348 -6.65 24.12 10.41
C ALA A 348 -7.45 23.58 9.21
N LEU A 349 -8.75 23.39 9.38
CA LEU A 349 -9.67 22.98 8.30
C LEU A 349 -9.71 24.02 7.20
N ALA A 350 -9.90 25.31 7.53
CA ALA A 350 -9.94 26.39 6.54
C ALA A 350 -8.62 26.51 5.76
N ALA A 351 -7.47 26.33 6.42
CA ALA A 351 -6.17 26.38 5.77
C ALA A 351 -5.91 25.18 4.83
N ARG A 352 -6.38 23.98 5.20
CA ARG A 352 -6.10 22.74 4.46
C ARG A 352 -7.17 22.40 3.43
N ILE A 353 -8.41 22.89 3.61
CA ILE A 353 -9.57 22.65 2.75
C ILE A 353 -10.24 24.01 2.47
N PRO A 354 -9.67 24.84 1.57
CA PRO A 354 -10.19 26.18 1.31
C PRO A 354 -11.60 26.21 0.71
N SER A 355 -12.07 25.09 0.13
CA SER A 355 -13.42 24.95 -0.42
C SER A 355 -14.49 24.64 0.62
N ALA A 356 -14.10 24.41 1.89
CA ALA A 356 -15.06 24.15 2.96
C ALA A 356 -15.87 25.41 3.30
N PRO A 357 -17.19 25.30 3.50
CA PRO A 357 -17.98 26.42 4.01
C PRO A 357 -17.55 26.81 5.44
N PRO A 358 -17.81 28.05 5.87
CA PRO A 358 -17.51 28.48 7.23
C PRO A 358 -18.16 27.55 8.24
N ALA A 359 -17.44 27.25 9.33
CA ALA A 359 -17.94 26.40 10.39
C ALA A 359 -19.27 26.95 10.94
N PRO A 360 -20.26 26.10 11.28
CA PRO A 360 -21.57 26.50 11.78
C PRO A 360 -21.53 27.03 13.22
N ILE A 361 -20.36 27.42 13.71
CA ILE A 361 -20.12 27.95 15.04
C ILE A 361 -19.47 29.33 14.92
N THR A 362 -19.77 30.20 15.90
CA THR A 362 -19.06 31.47 16.03
C THR A 362 -17.85 31.23 16.93
N ALA A 363 -16.74 30.74 16.36
CA ALA A 363 -15.51 30.57 17.12
C ALA A 363 -14.97 31.96 17.49
N ALA A 364 -14.89 32.27 18.78
CA ALA A 364 -14.16 33.43 19.26
C ALA A 364 -12.67 33.19 19.03
N VAL A 365 -12.12 33.74 17.94
CA VAL A 365 -10.69 33.64 17.67
C VAL A 365 -9.95 34.41 18.75
N SER A 366 -9.36 33.70 19.70
CA SER A 366 -8.53 34.32 20.73
C SER A 366 -7.24 34.82 20.12
N GLU A 367 -6.97 36.12 20.23
CA GLU A 367 -5.69 36.69 19.80
C GLU A 367 -4.58 36.30 20.79
N PRO A 368 -3.48 35.69 20.32
CA PRO A 368 -2.34 35.42 21.19
C PRO A 368 -1.58 36.70 21.55
N THR A 369 -1.06 36.73 22.76
CA THR A 369 0.01 37.65 23.14
C THR A 369 1.37 37.01 22.81
N ALA A 370 2.09 37.57 21.85
CA ALA A 370 3.47 37.14 21.55
C ALA A 370 4.38 37.47 22.74
N CYS A 371 5.09 36.46 23.23
CA CYS A 371 5.95 36.56 24.40
C CYS A 371 7.39 36.21 24.03
N LEU A 372 8.35 36.94 24.61
CA LEU A 372 9.77 36.76 24.38
C LEU A 372 10.53 36.92 25.70
N ALA A 373 11.45 35.99 25.97
CA ALA A 373 12.42 36.09 27.05
C ALA A 373 13.83 36.07 26.50
N ARG A 374 14.69 36.94 27.03
CA ARG A 374 16.12 36.97 26.75
C ARG A 374 16.89 36.73 28.03
N TRP A 375 17.83 35.80 28.01
CA TRP A 375 18.80 35.65 29.08
C TRP A 375 20.16 35.23 28.54
N ARG A 376 21.18 35.40 29.38
CA ARG A 376 22.55 35.04 29.04
C ARG A 376 22.83 33.60 29.46
N SER A 377 23.23 32.75 28.53
CA SER A 377 23.44 31.32 28.78
C SER A 377 24.72 30.80 28.11
N GLY A 378 25.27 29.72 28.66
CA GLY A 378 26.29 28.93 27.97
C GLY A 378 25.65 28.12 26.86
N VAL A 379 26.09 28.32 25.61
CA VAL A 379 25.65 27.58 24.43
C VAL A 379 26.83 26.80 23.85
N GLN A 380 26.56 25.60 23.31
CA GLN A 380 27.58 24.83 22.62
C GLN A 380 27.63 25.27 21.15
N VAL A 381 28.80 25.69 20.70
CA VAL A 381 29.00 26.24 19.35
C VAL A 381 29.46 25.16 18.37
N ASP A 382 29.94 24.02 18.89
CA ASP A 382 30.45 22.89 18.11
C ASP A 382 30.25 21.56 18.88
N PRO A 383 29.05 20.94 18.79
CA PRO A 383 28.74 19.72 19.52
C PRO A 383 29.51 18.49 19.02
N GLY A 384 30.14 18.55 17.84
CA GLY A 384 30.89 17.44 17.24
C GLY A 384 32.36 17.36 17.65
N ARG A 385 32.88 18.38 18.36
CA ARG A 385 34.29 18.50 18.74
C ARG A 385 34.52 18.14 20.21
N TRP A 386 35.61 17.43 20.50
CA TRP A 386 36.03 17.15 21.87
C TRP A 386 37.35 17.88 22.24
N PRO A 387 37.40 18.63 23.36
CA PRO A 387 36.28 18.99 24.22
C PRO A 387 35.34 19.99 23.52
N PRO A 388 34.04 19.96 23.85
CA PRO A 388 33.05 20.82 23.20
C PRO A 388 33.34 22.28 23.53
N ARG A 389 33.29 23.11 22.49
CA ARG A 389 33.43 24.56 22.66
C ARG A 389 32.12 25.13 23.14
N ALA A 390 32.12 25.66 24.36
CA ALA A 390 31.04 26.46 24.90
C ALA A 390 31.39 27.95 24.75
N ALA A 391 30.40 28.74 24.37
CA ALA A 391 30.47 30.20 24.43
C ALA A 391 29.29 30.71 25.25
N THR A 392 29.44 31.89 25.83
CA THR A 392 28.31 32.59 26.43
C THR A 392 27.62 33.41 25.34
N ALA A 393 26.32 33.20 25.16
CA ALA A 393 25.51 33.93 24.21
C ALA A 393 24.23 34.46 24.88
N ASP A 394 23.65 35.51 24.29
CA ASP A 394 22.28 35.87 24.59
C ASP A 394 21.36 34.89 23.86
N VAL A 395 20.53 34.18 24.64
CA VAL A 395 19.53 33.25 24.13
C VAL A 395 18.18 33.93 24.20
N VAL A 396 17.49 33.92 23.06
CA VAL A 396 16.12 34.39 22.94
C VAL A 396 15.19 33.19 22.81
N VAL A 397 14.12 33.19 23.59
CA VAL A 397 13.03 32.22 23.52
C VAL A 397 11.73 32.94 23.24
N VAL A 398 10.94 32.36 22.35
CA VAL A 398 9.63 32.89 21.94
C VAL A 398 8.52 31.88 22.18
N TRP A 399 7.36 32.37 22.61
CA TRP A 399 6.14 31.59 22.80
C TRP A 399 4.91 32.48 22.63
N PHE A 400 3.74 31.87 22.53
CA PHE A 400 2.46 32.57 22.42
C PHE A 400 1.60 32.28 23.65
N ARG A 401 1.07 33.33 24.26
CA ARG A 401 0.17 33.24 25.41
C ARG A 401 -1.26 33.47 24.96
N TYR A 402 -2.12 32.49 25.22
CA TYR A 402 -3.54 32.56 24.91
C TYR A 402 -4.36 32.79 26.18
N PRO A 403 -5.38 33.67 26.16
CA PRO A 403 -6.32 33.79 27.26
C PRO A 403 -7.23 32.55 27.31
N THR A 404 -7.61 32.14 28.52
CA THR A 404 -8.64 31.13 28.78
C THR A 404 -9.70 31.73 29.70
N ALA A 405 -10.81 31.02 29.92
CA ALA A 405 -11.88 31.50 30.80
C ALA A 405 -11.40 31.77 32.24
N THR A 406 -10.38 31.06 32.70
CA THR A 406 -9.88 31.13 34.08
C THR A 406 -8.43 31.61 34.20
N GLY A 407 -7.73 31.84 33.10
CA GLY A 407 -6.31 32.22 33.12
C GLY A 407 -5.70 32.34 31.73
N THR A 408 -4.52 31.73 31.56
CA THR A 408 -3.79 31.73 30.28
C THR A 408 -3.07 30.41 30.07
N VAL A 409 -2.83 30.06 28.80
CA VAL A 409 -1.95 28.94 28.42
C VAL A 409 -0.82 29.44 27.53
N ASP A 410 0.41 29.02 27.83
CA ASP A 410 1.61 29.34 27.04
C ASP A 410 1.88 28.21 26.05
N VAL A 411 2.19 28.57 24.81
CA VAL A 411 2.25 27.66 23.67
C VAL A 411 3.55 27.84 22.90
N ASP A 412 4.25 26.74 22.68
CA ASP A 412 5.43 26.66 21.82
C ASP A 412 5.02 26.85 20.34
N PRO A 413 5.67 27.74 19.57
CA PRO A 413 5.41 27.90 18.15
C PRO A 413 5.54 26.60 17.32
N LEU A 414 6.34 25.64 17.78
CA LEU A 414 6.50 24.32 17.16
C LEU A 414 5.59 23.24 17.76
N GLY A 415 4.73 23.62 18.71
CA GLY A 415 3.81 22.71 19.40
C GLY A 415 2.65 22.22 18.52
N PRO A 416 1.71 21.46 19.09
CA PRO A 416 0.49 21.05 18.40
C PRO A 416 -0.43 22.24 18.10
N ALA A 417 -1.28 22.13 17.08
CA ALA A 417 -2.22 23.20 16.67
C ALA A 417 -3.31 23.51 17.73
N VAL A 418 -3.56 22.56 18.62
CA VAL A 418 -4.53 22.65 19.72
C VAL A 418 -3.82 22.27 21.02
N VAL A 419 -4.04 23.06 22.06
CA VAL A 419 -3.52 22.77 23.41
C VAL A 419 -4.68 22.71 24.41
N VAL A 420 -4.55 21.86 25.41
CA VAL A 420 -5.47 21.81 26.54
C VAL A 420 -4.92 22.74 27.62
N ALA A 421 -5.67 23.76 27.98
CA ALA A 421 -5.33 24.67 29.06
C ALA A 421 -5.45 23.97 30.43
N PRO A 422 -4.84 24.51 31.50
CA PRO A 422 -4.91 23.91 32.84
C PRO A 422 -6.33 23.76 33.40
N ASP A 423 -7.27 24.56 32.91
CA ASP A 423 -8.70 24.51 33.25
C ASP A 423 -9.51 23.51 32.40
N GLY A 424 -8.82 22.74 31.54
CA GLY A 424 -9.42 21.77 30.63
C GLY A 424 -9.96 22.37 29.34
N ALA A 425 -9.92 23.69 29.16
CA ALA A 425 -10.39 24.33 27.94
C ALA A 425 -9.48 24.01 26.75
N LEU A 426 -10.08 23.72 25.59
CA LEU A 426 -9.33 23.61 24.34
C LEU A 426 -9.00 25.01 23.81
N VAL A 427 -7.72 25.27 23.58
CA VAL A 427 -7.24 26.52 22.99
C VAL A 427 -6.70 26.24 21.60
N VAL A 428 -7.26 26.98 20.65
CA VAL A 428 -6.97 26.90 19.22
C VAL A 428 -5.92 27.93 18.88
N ARG A 429 -4.83 27.49 18.24
CA ARG A 429 -3.77 28.41 17.84
C ARG A 429 -4.15 29.18 16.59
N ASN A 430 -3.93 30.49 16.64
CA ASN A 430 -4.06 31.40 15.51
C ASN A 430 -2.74 31.44 14.72
N ALA A 431 -2.50 30.40 13.93
CA ALA A 431 -1.24 30.21 13.19
C ALA A 431 -0.88 31.37 12.26
N ALA A 432 -1.87 32.08 11.70
CA ALA A 432 -1.64 33.25 10.84
C ALA A 432 -1.02 34.41 11.62
N VAL A 433 -1.58 34.74 12.79
CA VAL A 433 -1.02 35.77 13.68
C VAL A 433 0.32 35.33 14.25
N GLU A 434 0.46 34.07 14.64
CA GLU A 434 1.75 33.53 15.12
C GLU A 434 2.84 33.67 14.05
N ALA A 435 2.56 33.28 12.80
CA ALA A 435 3.51 33.41 11.69
C ALA A 435 3.88 34.86 11.40
N GLN A 436 2.91 35.78 11.43
CA GLN A 436 3.18 37.21 11.28
C GLN A 436 4.12 37.73 12.37
N ARG A 437 3.90 37.35 13.64
CA ARG A 437 4.74 37.77 14.78
C ARG A 437 6.12 37.14 14.74
N LEU A 438 6.24 35.89 14.30
CA LEU A 438 7.55 35.25 14.13
C LEU A 438 8.37 35.92 13.03
N ALA A 439 7.74 36.36 11.93
CA ALA A 439 8.43 37.06 10.85
C ALA A 439 9.03 38.42 11.31
N GLU A 440 8.50 39.03 12.38
CA GLU A 440 9.10 40.24 12.97
C GLU A 440 10.50 39.96 13.56
N LEU A 441 10.82 38.71 13.90
CA LEU A 441 12.13 38.31 14.43
C LEU A 441 13.22 38.24 13.35
N ASP A 442 12.86 38.08 12.08
CA ASP A 442 13.83 38.04 10.97
C ASP A 442 14.62 39.34 10.88
N ALA A 443 14.01 40.46 11.27
CA ALA A 443 14.68 41.77 11.34
C ALA A 443 15.76 41.86 12.44
N ALA A 444 15.77 40.94 13.41
CA ALA A 444 16.66 41.00 14.56
C ALA A 444 18.02 40.29 14.35
N ALA A 445 18.30 39.80 13.13
CA ALA A 445 19.54 39.10 12.76
C ALA A 445 19.88 37.91 13.67
N LEU A 446 18.85 37.23 14.17
CA LEU A 446 19.00 36.12 15.10
C LEU A 446 19.38 34.83 14.34
N VAL A 447 20.31 34.04 14.90
CA VAL A 447 20.75 32.76 14.32
C VAL A 447 20.06 31.57 15.00
N PRO A 448 19.31 30.72 14.26
CA PRO A 448 18.69 29.52 14.82
C PRO A 448 19.73 28.59 15.46
N LEU A 449 19.52 28.18 16.71
CA LEU A 449 20.29 27.10 17.30
C LEU A 449 19.94 25.79 16.58
N ALA A 450 20.83 25.33 15.70
CA ALA A 450 20.70 24.06 15.02
C ALA A 450 20.61 22.92 16.06
N GLN A 451 19.44 22.29 16.14
CA GLN A 451 19.23 20.93 16.67
C GLN A 451 19.77 20.60 18.08
N GLN A 452 19.77 21.52 19.05
CA GLN A 452 19.70 21.11 20.45
C GLN A 452 18.24 20.89 20.86
N ARG A 453 17.62 19.82 20.33
CA ARG A 453 16.32 19.33 20.85
C ARG A 453 16.53 18.78 22.26
N ARG A 454 16.50 19.66 23.27
CA ARG A 454 16.02 19.25 24.59
C ARG A 454 14.50 19.34 24.55
N ILE A 455 13.82 18.24 24.86
CA ILE A 455 12.37 18.15 24.95
C ILE A 455 11.84 19.37 25.75
N GLY A 456 10.95 20.15 25.15
CA GLY A 456 10.33 21.32 25.78
C GLY A 456 11.12 22.64 25.70
N THR A 457 12.16 22.73 24.87
CA THR A 457 12.91 23.99 24.71
C THR A 457 12.44 24.75 23.47
N PRO A 458 11.82 25.93 23.61
CA PRO A 458 11.39 26.78 22.49
C PRO A 458 12.57 27.22 21.62
N LEU A 459 12.26 27.68 20.40
CA LEU A 459 13.23 28.20 19.42
C LEU A 459 14.22 29.14 20.12
N ALA A 460 15.45 28.65 20.29
CA ALA A 460 16.54 29.40 20.87
C ALA A 460 17.30 30.08 19.73
N VAL A 461 17.40 31.40 19.79
CA VAL A 461 18.03 32.18 18.72
C VAL A 461 19.15 33.04 19.32
N ILE A 462 20.34 32.93 18.74
CA ILE A 462 21.58 33.59 19.22
C ILE A 462 21.74 34.94 18.52
N ARG A 463 22.14 35.98 19.27
CA ARG A 463 22.63 37.25 18.71
C ARG A 463 24.16 37.34 18.78
#